data_AF-A0A6M1RSW3-F1
#
_entry.id   AF-A0A6M1RSW3-F1
#
_cell.length_a   1.000
_cell.length_b   1.000
_cell.length_c   1.000
_cell.angle_alpha   90.00
_cell.angle_beta   90.00
_cell.angle_gamma   90.00
#
_symmetry.space_group_name_H-M   'P 1'
#
loop_
_entity.id
_entity.type
_entity.pdbx_description
1 polymer ?
#
loop_
_entity_poly.entity_id
_entity_poly.type
_entity_poly.pdbx_seq_one_letter_code
_entity_poly.pdbx_strand_id
1 'polypeptide(L)'
;IANATTTVYSFVASTNDNGAQIDCVVTLSAYGSVTSQLATVTVLTDTVFVPGKLKEEFFPGAAFDAVLYGNVGAPAQVNEWTIFESGTNIADNYSRRVSGFFIPPQTGDYVFFISSDDESRLFISTNSDQPSAKVWVAHQPSWNNARMWVSGSNPSQRRSDQFSPDGGVTFPYSMGIHLEAGRRYYIEAIHREGSGGDNLAVTYKLYNAPDPMDGDAPLLTGAVIGYMAAPAPVEPPVLTVGRQGNNVVISWSPAGGRLESSPVLGPGATWTTETTDNPAVIPITGTAKYFRVVR
;
A
#
# COMPACT_ATOMS: atom_id res chain seq x y z
N ILE A 1 -6.09 -6.81 19.05
CA ILE A 1 -4.88 -7.11 18.23
C ILE A 1 -3.69 -7.29 19.19
N ALA A 2 -2.90 -8.36 19.06
CA ALA A 2 -1.77 -8.60 19.95
C ALA A 2 -0.65 -7.55 19.72
N ASN A 3 0.09 -7.20 20.78
CA ASN A 3 1.27 -6.31 20.74
C ASN A 3 1.03 -4.82 20.44
N ALA A 4 -0.21 -4.32 20.54
CA ALA A 4 -0.46 -2.88 20.57
C ALA A 4 0.06 -2.29 21.90
N THR A 5 1.14 -1.52 21.84
CA THR A 5 1.81 -0.96 23.02
C THR A 5 1.83 0.57 23.04
N THR A 6 1.30 1.22 22.00
CA THR A 6 1.23 2.68 21.88
C THR A 6 -0.21 3.16 21.71
N THR A 7 -0.41 4.48 21.71
CA THR A 7 -1.73 5.10 21.53
C THR A 7 -2.26 5.01 20.11
N VAL A 8 -1.45 4.54 19.15
CA VAL A 8 -1.84 4.37 17.75
C VAL A 8 -1.49 2.95 17.30
N TYR A 9 -2.39 2.35 16.54
CA TYR A 9 -2.17 1.06 15.92
C TYR A 9 -2.54 1.11 14.43
N SER A 10 -1.62 0.68 13.57
CA SER A 10 -1.81 0.62 12.11
C SER A 10 -1.58 -0.80 11.59
N PHE A 11 -2.38 -1.20 10.62
CA PHE A 11 -2.22 -2.47 9.92
C PHE A 11 -2.62 -2.30 8.45
N VAL A 12 -2.10 -3.16 7.59
CA VAL A 12 -2.51 -3.19 6.17
C VAL A 12 -3.81 -3.97 6.09
N ALA A 13 -4.90 -3.26 5.82
CA ALA A 13 -6.22 -3.85 5.63
C ALA A 13 -6.44 -4.29 4.17
N SER A 14 -7.31 -5.28 4.02
CA SER A 14 -7.87 -5.75 2.76
C SER A 14 -9.38 -5.54 2.75
N THR A 15 -10.03 -5.74 1.60
CA THR A 15 -11.49 -5.69 1.51
C THR A 15 -12.20 -6.72 2.40
N ASN A 16 -11.53 -7.82 2.76
CA ASN A 16 -12.08 -8.84 3.65
C ASN A 16 -12.13 -8.38 5.12
N ASP A 17 -11.38 -7.34 5.47
CA ASP A 17 -11.41 -6.74 6.82
C ASP A 17 -12.58 -5.73 6.97
N ASN A 18 -13.34 -5.46 5.91
CA ASN A 18 -14.49 -4.56 5.99
C ASN A 18 -15.57 -5.12 6.91
N GLY A 19 -15.98 -4.33 7.90
CA GLY A 19 -16.91 -4.75 8.94
C GLY A 19 -16.25 -5.52 10.09
N ALA A 20 -14.94 -5.76 10.06
CA ALA A 20 -14.23 -6.37 11.18
C ALA A 20 -14.40 -5.50 12.44
N GLN A 21 -14.59 -6.15 13.59
CA GLN A 21 -14.73 -5.46 14.86
C GLN A 21 -13.42 -5.53 15.64
N ILE A 22 -12.97 -4.39 16.14
CA ILE A 22 -11.76 -4.27 16.95
C ILE A 22 -12.09 -3.63 18.30
N ASP A 23 -11.47 -4.14 19.35
CA ASP A 23 -11.44 -3.56 20.68
C ASP A 23 -10.00 -3.45 21.19
N CYS A 24 -9.82 -2.64 22.23
CA CYS A 24 -8.58 -2.52 22.98
C CYS A 24 -8.79 -3.09 24.38
N VAL A 25 -7.93 -4.03 24.77
CA VAL A 25 -7.91 -4.61 26.12
C VAL A 25 -6.65 -4.12 26.83
N VAL A 26 -6.84 -3.34 27.90
CA VAL A 26 -5.74 -2.88 28.76
C VAL A 26 -5.74 -3.73 30.02
N THR A 27 -4.63 -4.42 30.29
CA THR A 27 -4.45 -5.24 31.50
C THR A 27 -3.38 -4.63 32.38
N LEU A 28 -3.73 -4.35 33.63
CA LEU A 28 -2.79 -3.88 34.65
C LEU A 28 -2.67 -4.96 35.73
N SER A 29 -1.43 -5.33 36.08
CA SER A 29 -1.13 -6.45 36.99
C SER A 29 -1.85 -6.37 38.34
N ALA A 30 -2.11 -5.16 38.84
CA ALA A 30 -2.82 -4.92 40.11
C ALA A 30 -4.32 -4.63 39.97
N TYR A 31 -4.83 -4.36 38.75
CA TYR A 31 -6.20 -3.84 38.54
C TYR A 31 -7.04 -4.66 37.55
N GLY A 32 -6.51 -5.75 37.01
CA GLY A 32 -7.21 -6.59 36.03
C GLY A 32 -7.27 -5.96 34.64
N SER A 33 -8.25 -6.37 33.84
CA SER A 33 -8.40 -5.94 32.45
C SER A 33 -9.62 -5.05 32.24
N VAL A 34 -9.47 -4.02 31.41
CA VAL A 34 -10.57 -3.19 30.92
C VAL A 34 -10.61 -3.28 29.40
N THR A 35 -11.80 -3.46 28.83
CA THR A 35 -12.02 -3.55 27.37
C THR A 35 -12.78 -2.32 26.88
N SER A 36 -12.35 -1.75 25.76
CA SER A 36 -13.05 -0.65 25.11
C SER A 36 -14.40 -1.09 24.49
N GLN A 37 -15.18 -0.13 24.02
CA GLN A 37 -16.26 -0.43 23.07
C GLN A 37 -15.69 -0.96 21.75
N LEU A 38 -16.49 -1.74 21.01
CA LEU A 38 -16.13 -2.22 19.68
C LEU A 38 -16.13 -1.06 18.68
N ALA A 39 -15.05 -0.93 17.92
CA ALA A 39 -15.00 -0.13 16.71
C ALA A 39 -15.17 -1.05 15.49
N THR A 40 -15.83 -0.53 14.44
CA THR A 40 -16.00 -1.26 13.18
C THR A 40 -15.02 -0.70 12.15
N VAL A 41 -14.22 -1.59 11.55
CA VAL A 41 -13.31 -1.25 10.45
C VAL A 41 -14.13 -1.02 9.19
N THR A 42 -13.96 0.13 8.54
CA THR A 42 -14.52 0.40 7.21
C THR A 42 -13.37 0.41 6.21
N VAL A 43 -13.42 -0.50 5.24
CA VAL A 43 -12.46 -0.55 4.14
C VAL A 43 -13.16 -0.13 2.86
N LEU A 44 -12.51 0.73 2.08
CA LEU A 44 -13.00 1.15 0.78
C LEU A 44 -13.16 -0.08 -0.13
N THR A 45 -14.37 -0.32 -0.62
CA THR A 45 -14.68 -1.45 -1.49
C THR A 45 -14.45 -1.14 -2.97
N ASP A 46 -14.27 0.13 -3.30
CA ASP A 46 -13.98 0.69 -4.61
C ASP A 46 -12.48 0.89 -4.87
N THR A 47 -11.63 0.18 -4.11
CA THR A 47 -10.18 0.15 -4.33
C THR A 47 -9.83 -0.34 -5.74
N VAL A 48 -8.83 0.29 -6.34
CA VAL A 48 -8.42 0.02 -7.73
C VAL A 48 -7.10 -0.74 -7.72
N PHE A 49 -7.02 -1.82 -8.48
CA PHE A 49 -5.77 -2.53 -8.68
C PHE A 49 -4.87 -1.75 -9.65
N VAL A 50 -3.66 -1.43 -9.19
CA VAL A 50 -2.64 -0.72 -9.96
C VAL A 50 -1.52 -1.70 -10.35
N PRO A 51 -1.47 -2.18 -11.60
CA PRO A 51 -0.43 -3.10 -12.06
C PRO A 51 0.92 -2.41 -12.20
N GLY A 52 2.01 -3.16 -12.07
CA GLY A 52 3.36 -2.66 -12.34
C GLY A 52 3.97 -1.81 -11.23
N LYS A 53 3.29 -1.70 -10.08
CA LYS A 53 3.72 -0.84 -8.98
C LYS A 53 3.57 -1.49 -7.62
N LEU A 54 4.41 -1.11 -6.69
CA LEU A 54 4.31 -1.39 -5.26
C LEU A 54 4.13 -0.08 -4.49
N LYS A 55 3.51 -0.15 -3.32
CA LYS A 55 3.31 1.01 -2.44
C LYS A 55 4.40 1.05 -1.37
N GLU A 56 5.11 2.17 -1.27
CA GLU A 56 5.97 2.49 -0.14
C GLU A 56 5.22 3.36 0.86
N GLU A 57 5.34 3.03 2.15
CA GLU A 57 4.98 3.85 3.29
C GLU A 57 6.28 4.20 4.02
N PHE A 58 6.64 5.49 4.07
CA PHE A 58 7.90 5.97 4.65
C PHE A 58 7.67 6.65 6.01
N PHE A 59 8.45 6.26 7.01
CA PHE A 59 8.32 6.66 8.41
C PHE A 59 9.66 7.21 8.96
N PRO A 60 9.92 8.52 8.79
CA PRO A 60 11.11 9.16 9.35
C PRO A 60 11.16 9.01 10.88
N GLY A 61 12.31 8.61 11.41
CA GLY A 61 12.57 8.45 12.85
C GLY A 61 11.80 7.31 13.53
N ALA A 62 10.98 6.54 12.80
CA ALA A 62 10.25 5.43 13.38
C ALA A 62 11.17 4.23 13.63
N ALA A 63 11.01 3.60 14.80
CA ALA A 63 11.68 2.35 15.11
C ALA A 63 11.16 1.21 14.23
N PHE A 64 12.04 0.29 13.86
CA PHE A 64 11.70 -0.88 13.05
C PHE A 64 10.54 -1.70 13.62
N ASP A 65 10.60 -2.01 14.92
CA ASP A 65 9.56 -2.77 15.61
C ASP A 65 8.22 -2.04 15.65
N ALA A 66 8.23 -0.70 15.64
CA ALA A 66 7.01 0.08 15.58
C ALA A 66 6.29 -0.13 14.24
N VAL A 67 7.02 -0.13 13.12
CA VAL A 67 6.45 -0.42 11.80
C VAL A 67 6.10 -1.91 11.65
N LEU A 68 6.92 -2.81 12.19
CA LEU A 68 6.71 -4.26 12.14
C LEU A 68 5.42 -4.69 12.85
N TYR A 69 5.19 -4.19 14.06
CA TYR A 69 4.05 -4.60 14.87
C TYR A 69 2.84 -3.66 14.75
N GLY A 70 2.94 -2.60 13.95
CA GLY A 70 1.85 -1.65 13.75
C GLY A 70 1.75 -0.57 14.83
N ASN A 71 2.73 -0.44 15.72
CA ASN A 71 2.81 0.60 16.75
C ASN A 71 3.30 1.96 16.20
N VAL A 72 2.86 2.32 15.00
CA VAL A 72 3.23 3.55 14.29
C VAL A 72 1.97 4.21 13.71
N GLY A 73 1.99 5.55 13.66
CA GLY A 73 0.94 6.35 13.03
C GLY A 73 0.95 6.29 11.50
N ALA A 74 0.27 7.24 10.88
CA ALA A 74 0.29 7.37 9.42
C ALA A 74 1.72 7.64 8.91
N PRO A 75 2.10 7.10 7.73
CA PRO A 75 3.39 7.41 7.13
C PRO A 75 3.49 8.90 6.78
N ALA A 76 4.71 9.43 6.81
CA ALA A 76 4.98 10.80 6.39
C ALA A 76 4.88 10.95 4.86
N GLN A 77 5.21 9.88 4.13
CA GLN A 77 5.14 9.85 2.67
C GLN A 77 4.61 8.49 2.20
N VAL A 78 3.84 8.53 1.12
CA VAL A 78 3.43 7.34 0.38
C VAL A 78 3.94 7.50 -1.04
N ASN A 79 4.77 6.56 -1.48
CA ASN A 79 5.37 6.58 -2.82
C ASN A 79 4.99 5.30 -3.59
N GLU A 80 5.26 5.31 -4.89
CA GLU A 80 5.07 4.15 -5.76
C GLU A 80 6.41 3.70 -6.34
N TRP A 81 6.66 2.39 -6.34
CA TRP A 81 7.86 1.81 -6.93
C TRP A 81 7.50 0.91 -8.11
N THR A 82 8.16 1.08 -9.25
CA THR A 82 7.95 0.25 -10.47
C THR A 82 8.79 -1.03 -10.50
N ILE A 83 9.67 -1.18 -9.51
CA ILE A 83 10.50 -2.34 -9.24
C ILE A 83 10.62 -2.48 -7.72
N PHE A 84 10.75 -3.70 -7.19
CA PHE A 84 10.96 -3.89 -5.74
C PHE A 84 12.40 -3.57 -5.34
N GLU A 85 12.79 -2.31 -5.51
CA GLU A 85 14.10 -1.77 -5.18
C GLU A 85 14.02 -0.27 -4.89
N SER A 86 14.71 0.16 -3.83
CA SER A 86 14.89 1.57 -3.49
C SER A 86 16.02 2.20 -4.29
N GLY A 87 16.05 3.54 -4.32
CA GLY A 87 17.32 4.24 -4.52
C GLY A 87 18.32 3.91 -3.40
N THR A 88 19.59 4.18 -3.64
CA THR A 88 20.67 4.04 -2.66
C THR A 88 21.07 5.37 -2.06
N ASN A 89 21.38 5.40 -0.77
CA ASN A 89 21.78 6.57 0.03
C ASN A 89 20.77 7.73 -0.04
N ILE A 90 19.49 7.42 0.18
CA ILE A 90 18.37 8.37 0.02
C ILE A 90 18.04 9.15 1.30
N ALA A 91 18.30 8.59 2.48
CA ALA A 91 18.05 9.21 3.78
C ALA A 91 18.72 8.41 4.91
N ASP A 92 18.76 8.98 6.12
CA ASP A 92 19.15 8.29 7.36
C ASP A 92 17.97 8.26 8.35
N ASN A 93 18.04 7.37 9.34
CA ASN A 93 17.13 7.29 10.50
C ASN A 93 15.66 7.21 10.12
N TYR A 94 15.26 6.16 9.40
CA TYR A 94 13.86 5.93 9.05
C TYR A 94 13.51 4.45 9.10
N SER A 95 12.22 4.16 9.09
CA SER A 95 11.70 2.85 8.70
C SER A 95 10.77 3.00 7.51
N ARG A 96 10.67 1.97 6.67
CA ARG A 96 9.76 1.92 5.53
C ARG A 96 9.04 0.58 5.47
N ARG A 97 7.85 0.59 4.88
CA ARG A 97 7.13 -0.61 4.46
C ARG A 97 6.89 -0.51 2.96
N VAL A 98 7.30 -1.52 2.21
CA VAL A 98 6.98 -1.65 0.78
C VAL A 98 6.05 -2.84 0.65
N SER A 99 4.86 -2.63 0.08
CA SER A 99 3.79 -3.64 0.06
C SER A 99 3.04 -3.66 -1.27
N GLY A 100 2.45 -4.81 -1.57
CA GLY A 100 1.62 -5.02 -2.74
C GLY A 100 1.37 -6.50 -2.95
N PHE A 101 1.38 -6.92 -4.21
CA PHE A 101 1.18 -8.30 -4.62
C PHE A 101 2.32 -8.74 -5.53
N PHE A 102 2.76 -9.98 -5.34
CA PHE A 102 3.44 -10.74 -6.37
C PHE A 102 2.40 -11.52 -7.19
N ILE A 103 2.58 -11.50 -8.51
CA ILE A 103 1.77 -12.23 -9.48
C ILE A 103 2.71 -13.17 -10.24
N PRO A 104 2.74 -14.47 -9.90
CA PRO A 104 3.66 -15.42 -10.51
C PRO A 104 3.42 -15.48 -12.03
N PRO A 105 4.45 -15.31 -12.86
CA PRO A 105 4.30 -15.42 -14.32
C PRO A 105 4.01 -16.85 -14.78
N GLN A 106 4.35 -17.85 -13.96
CA GLN A 106 4.09 -19.26 -14.19
C GLN A 106 3.83 -19.99 -12.88
N THR A 107 3.15 -21.14 -12.94
CA THR A 107 2.95 -21.99 -11.76
C THR A 107 4.25 -22.71 -11.43
N GLY A 108 4.63 -22.72 -10.15
CA GLY A 108 5.83 -23.43 -9.70
C GLY A 108 6.24 -23.02 -8.30
N ASP A 109 7.36 -23.57 -7.86
CA ASP A 109 7.96 -23.27 -6.57
C ASP A 109 8.95 -22.12 -6.72
N TYR A 110 8.83 -21.12 -5.87
CA TYR A 110 9.61 -19.89 -5.92
C TYR A 110 10.54 -19.74 -4.73
N VAL A 111 11.69 -19.10 -4.96
CA VAL A 111 12.59 -18.64 -3.92
C VAL A 111 12.68 -17.13 -4.00
N PHE A 112 12.44 -16.46 -2.88
CA PHE A 112 12.54 -15.01 -2.77
C PHE A 112 13.83 -14.63 -2.05
N PHE A 113 14.47 -13.56 -2.51
CA PHE A 113 15.71 -13.02 -1.95
C PHE A 113 15.49 -11.58 -1.48
N ILE A 114 16.17 -11.18 -0.41
CA ILE A 114 16.18 -9.80 0.08
C ILE A 114 17.62 -9.30 0.27
N SER A 115 17.85 -8.04 -0.08
CA SER A 115 19.11 -7.33 0.10
C SER A 115 18.82 -5.97 0.72
N SER A 116 19.44 -5.62 1.83
CA SER A 116 19.23 -4.33 2.46
C SER A 116 20.40 -3.83 3.30
N ASP A 117 20.43 -2.52 3.50
CA ASP A 117 21.29 -1.81 4.44
C ASP A 117 20.37 -0.76 5.07
N ASP A 118 20.00 -0.83 6.36
CA ASP A 118 20.24 -1.85 7.40
C ASP A 118 19.20 -3.02 7.40
N GLU A 119 18.60 -3.34 8.56
CA GLU A 119 17.78 -4.53 8.84
C GLU A 119 16.49 -4.50 8.02
N SER A 120 16.15 -5.62 7.38
CA SER A 120 14.86 -5.81 6.72
C SER A 120 14.26 -7.18 6.96
N ARG A 121 12.93 -7.28 6.88
CA ARG A 121 12.17 -8.54 6.88
C ARG A 121 11.24 -8.60 5.67
N LEU A 122 11.24 -9.74 4.98
CA LEU A 122 10.38 -10.04 3.86
C LEU A 122 9.25 -10.98 4.29
N PHE A 123 8.04 -10.60 3.90
CA PHE A 123 6.83 -11.38 4.10
C PHE A 123 6.14 -11.64 2.77
N ILE A 124 5.52 -12.82 2.64
CA ILE A 124 4.64 -13.15 1.53
C ILE A 124 3.49 -14.02 2.03
N SER A 125 2.29 -13.90 1.49
CA SER A 125 1.24 -14.90 1.69
C SER A 125 1.46 -16.07 0.74
N THR A 126 1.16 -17.29 1.17
CA THR A 126 1.44 -18.51 0.38
C THR A 126 0.18 -19.14 -0.23
N ASN A 127 -0.99 -18.58 0.06
CA ASN A 127 -2.29 -19.20 -0.29
C ASN A 127 -3.40 -18.19 -0.65
N SER A 128 -3.14 -16.89 -0.63
CA SER A 128 -4.16 -15.86 -0.79
C SER A 128 -3.54 -14.50 -1.11
N ASP A 129 -4.36 -13.49 -1.42
CA ASP A 129 -3.96 -12.09 -1.56
C ASP A 129 -4.15 -11.30 -0.26
N GLN A 130 -4.23 -11.98 0.88
CA GLN A 130 -4.58 -11.37 2.15
C GLN A 130 -3.34 -10.97 2.96
N PRO A 131 -3.20 -9.69 3.38
CA PRO A 131 -2.09 -9.26 4.24
C PRO A 131 -2.02 -10.02 5.57
N SER A 132 -3.17 -10.45 6.09
CA SER A 132 -3.28 -11.24 7.33
C SER A 132 -2.75 -12.67 7.20
N ALA A 133 -2.59 -13.19 5.98
CA ALA A 133 -2.05 -14.52 5.69
C ALA A 133 -0.55 -14.51 5.40
N LYS A 134 0.12 -13.36 5.55
CA LYS A 134 1.56 -13.23 5.29
C LYS A 134 2.38 -14.04 6.29
N VAL A 135 3.46 -14.63 5.81
CA VAL A 135 4.45 -15.35 6.63
C VAL A 135 5.83 -14.74 6.41
N TRP A 136 6.67 -14.80 7.45
CA TRP A 136 8.04 -14.31 7.37
C TRP A 136 8.91 -15.32 6.63
N VAL A 137 9.53 -14.91 5.52
CA VAL A 137 10.22 -15.83 4.60
C VAL A 137 11.70 -15.51 4.40
N ALA A 138 12.15 -14.31 4.68
CA ALA A 138 13.58 -13.97 4.62
C ALA A 138 13.84 -12.69 5.43
N HIS A 139 15.09 -12.46 5.81
CA HIS A 139 15.50 -11.19 6.40
C HIS A 139 16.98 -10.91 6.20
N GLN A 140 17.32 -9.63 6.18
CA GLN A 140 18.68 -9.17 6.38
C GLN A 140 18.77 -8.64 7.82
N PRO A 141 19.47 -9.32 8.75
CA PRO A 141 19.55 -8.88 10.14
C PRO A 141 20.47 -7.68 10.38
N SER A 142 21.34 -7.34 9.43
CA SER A 142 22.31 -6.25 9.52
C SER A 142 22.32 -5.50 8.20
N TRP A 143 23.41 -5.56 7.43
CA TRP A 143 23.52 -4.86 6.16
C TRP A 143 24.27 -5.66 5.11
N ASN A 144 24.03 -5.31 3.85
CA ASN A 144 24.84 -5.69 2.69
C ASN A 144 24.67 -4.65 1.58
N ASN A 145 25.67 -4.57 0.70
CA ASN A 145 25.61 -3.69 -0.48
C ASN A 145 24.36 -3.98 -1.34
N ALA A 146 23.94 -2.96 -2.08
CA ALA A 146 22.82 -3.07 -3.02
C ALA A 146 22.97 -4.29 -3.95
N ARG A 147 21.87 -5.05 -4.09
CA ARG A 147 21.76 -6.25 -4.93
C ARG A 147 22.81 -7.33 -4.65
N MET A 148 23.27 -7.45 -3.41
CA MET A 148 24.19 -8.52 -3.01
C MET A 148 23.40 -9.77 -2.62
N TRP A 149 22.96 -10.55 -3.59
CA TRP A 149 22.03 -11.67 -3.41
C TRP A 149 22.66 -12.92 -2.78
N VAL A 150 23.89 -13.26 -3.17
CA VAL A 150 24.51 -14.56 -2.84
C VAL A 150 25.77 -14.45 -1.99
N SER A 151 26.43 -13.29 -1.98
CA SER A 151 27.62 -13.05 -1.15
C SER A 151 27.31 -12.18 0.08
N GLY A 152 28.32 -11.80 0.86
CA GLY A 152 28.16 -10.94 2.04
C GLY A 152 27.70 -11.70 3.30
N SER A 153 27.14 -10.96 4.25
CA SER A 153 26.71 -11.51 5.54
C SER A 153 25.37 -12.22 5.43
N ASN A 154 25.22 -13.30 6.21
CA ASN A 154 23.96 -14.03 6.42
C ASN A 154 23.20 -14.44 5.12
N PRO A 155 23.87 -14.91 4.04
CA PRO A 155 23.18 -15.19 2.76
C PRO A 155 22.08 -16.23 2.88
N SER A 156 22.20 -17.22 3.79
CA SER A 156 21.15 -18.23 4.03
C SER A 156 19.89 -17.65 4.67
N GLN A 157 19.99 -16.54 5.42
CA GLN A 157 18.83 -15.88 6.03
C GLN A 157 18.12 -14.93 5.06
N ARG A 158 18.79 -14.56 3.97
CA ARG A 158 18.32 -13.60 2.96
C ARG A 158 17.61 -14.25 1.78
N ARG A 159 17.28 -15.54 1.89
CA ARG A 159 16.56 -16.32 0.86
C ARG A 159 15.59 -17.32 1.47
N SER A 160 14.41 -17.46 0.87
CA SER A 160 13.30 -18.20 1.51
C SER A 160 13.49 -19.70 1.65
N ASP A 161 14.27 -20.32 0.78
CA ASP A 161 14.58 -21.76 0.80
C ASP A 161 15.64 -22.16 1.83
N GLN A 162 16.39 -21.21 2.37
CA GLN A 162 17.38 -21.47 3.41
C GLN A 162 17.10 -20.72 4.70
N PHE A 163 16.09 -19.85 4.69
CA PHE A 163 15.69 -19.06 5.83
C PHE A 163 15.20 -19.95 6.97
N SER A 164 15.63 -19.60 8.18
CA SER A 164 15.21 -20.26 9.41
C SER A 164 14.81 -19.22 10.44
N PRO A 165 13.51 -19.14 10.81
CA PRO A 165 13.02 -18.13 11.75
C PRO A 165 13.40 -18.41 13.21
N ASP A 166 13.96 -19.58 13.50
CA ASP A 166 14.17 -20.11 14.85
C ASP A 166 15.62 -20.56 15.10
N GLY A 167 16.57 -19.98 14.36
CA GLY A 167 18.00 -20.21 14.60
C GLY A 167 18.52 -21.55 14.05
N GLY A 168 17.88 -22.08 13.01
CA GLY A 168 18.30 -23.29 12.30
C GLY A 168 17.50 -24.54 12.66
N VAL A 169 16.40 -24.43 13.40
CA VAL A 169 15.58 -25.59 13.81
C VAL A 169 14.59 -25.97 12.71
N THR A 170 13.94 -24.99 12.08
CA THR A 170 13.02 -25.20 10.96
C THR A 170 13.43 -24.41 9.71
N PHE A 171 13.11 -24.99 8.54
CA PHE A 171 13.32 -24.39 7.22
C PHE A 171 12.01 -24.50 6.43
N PRO A 172 11.03 -23.63 6.70
CA PRO A 172 9.64 -23.85 6.30
C PRO A 172 9.42 -23.97 4.79
N TYR A 173 10.29 -23.35 3.99
CA TYR A 173 10.17 -23.30 2.53
C TYR A 173 11.40 -23.86 1.81
N SER A 174 12.05 -24.87 2.41
CA SER A 174 13.26 -25.52 1.86
C SER A 174 13.11 -26.12 0.47
N MET A 175 11.88 -26.35 0.00
CA MET A 175 11.56 -26.80 -1.36
C MET A 175 10.95 -25.69 -2.24
N GLY A 176 11.08 -24.43 -1.83
CA GLY A 176 10.43 -23.28 -2.44
C GLY A 176 8.99 -23.09 -1.96
N ILE A 177 8.42 -21.94 -2.35
CA ILE A 177 7.03 -21.57 -2.06
C ILE A 177 6.21 -21.85 -3.32
N HIS A 178 5.29 -22.80 -3.24
CA HIS A 178 4.41 -23.13 -4.36
C HIS A 178 3.41 -22.02 -4.63
N LEU A 179 3.42 -21.48 -5.86
CA LEU A 179 2.52 -20.40 -6.27
C LEU A 179 1.95 -20.68 -7.67
N GLU A 180 0.70 -20.29 -7.88
CA GLU A 180 0.01 -20.51 -9.15
C GLU A 180 0.07 -19.28 -10.06
N ALA A 181 0.26 -19.51 -11.36
CA ALA A 181 0.35 -18.45 -12.37
C ALA A 181 -0.86 -17.50 -12.32
N GLY A 182 -0.58 -16.19 -12.41
CA GLY A 182 -1.62 -15.16 -12.52
C GLY A 182 -2.43 -14.91 -11.23
N ARG A 183 -2.21 -15.69 -10.15
CA ARG A 183 -2.82 -15.40 -8.85
C ARG A 183 -2.03 -14.32 -8.12
N ARG A 184 -2.74 -13.52 -7.32
CA ARG A 184 -2.11 -12.51 -6.46
C ARG A 184 -1.75 -13.12 -5.12
N TYR A 185 -0.53 -12.85 -4.67
CA TYR A 185 -0.03 -13.17 -3.35
C TYR A 185 0.48 -11.89 -2.71
N TYR A 186 -0.01 -11.55 -1.52
CA TYR A 186 0.46 -10.38 -0.79
C TYR A 186 1.96 -10.50 -0.54
N ILE A 187 2.72 -9.43 -0.78
CA ILE A 187 4.16 -9.37 -0.52
C ILE A 187 4.49 -8.05 0.18
N GLU A 188 5.39 -8.09 1.16
CA GLU A 188 5.77 -6.93 1.95
C GLU A 188 7.21 -7.03 2.42
N ALA A 189 7.98 -5.94 2.32
CA ALA A 189 9.23 -5.78 3.01
C ALA A 189 9.12 -4.64 4.03
N ILE A 190 9.59 -4.88 5.24
CA ILE A 190 9.82 -3.85 6.25
C ILE A 190 11.32 -3.65 6.37
N HIS A 191 11.77 -2.41 6.35
CA HIS A 191 13.19 -2.06 6.34
C HIS A 191 13.42 -0.86 7.26
N ARG A 192 14.53 -0.87 8.00
CA ARG A 192 15.03 0.33 8.69
C ARG A 192 16.35 0.75 8.10
N GLU A 193 16.60 2.03 8.20
CA GLU A 193 17.92 2.61 8.03
C GLU A 193 18.29 3.38 9.28
N GLY A 194 19.47 3.07 9.81
CA GLY A 194 20.10 3.82 10.88
C GLY A 194 20.88 5.00 10.32
N SER A 195 22.13 4.76 9.97
CA SER A 195 23.01 5.77 9.39
C SER A 195 23.98 5.14 8.41
N GLY A 196 24.30 5.83 7.32
CA GLY A 196 25.39 5.47 6.43
C GLY A 196 24.89 5.09 5.04
N GLY A 197 25.09 3.84 4.65
CA GLY A 197 24.59 3.32 3.39
C GLY A 197 23.16 2.90 3.54
N ASP A 198 22.28 3.16 2.57
CA ASP A 198 20.94 2.58 2.60
C ASP A 198 20.54 1.96 1.27
N ASN A 199 19.94 0.77 1.33
CA ASN A 199 19.34 0.11 0.18
C ASN A 199 18.28 -0.90 0.60
N LEU A 200 17.34 -1.18 -0.28
CA LEU A 200 16.40 -2.29 -0.16
C LEU A 200 16.10 -2.83 -1.55
N ALA A 201 16.24 -4.14 -1.75
CA ALA A 201 15.81 -4.80 -2.97
C ALA A 201 15.31 -6.21 -2.68
N VAL A 202 14.30 -6.66 -3.42
CA VAL A 202 13.74 -8.01 -3.34
C VAL A 202 13.68 -8.60 -4.74
N THR A 203 14.14 -9.82 -4.92
CA THR A 203 14.02 -10.55 -6.19
C THR A 203 13.49 -11.97 -5.96
N TYR A 204 13.25 -12.70 -7.05
CA TYR A 204 12.85 -14.10 -6.99
C TYR A 204 13.52 -14.92 -8.06
N LYS A 205 13.44 -16.24 -7.91
CA LYS A 205 13.68 -17.22 -8.98
C LYS A 205 12.66 -18.36 -8.85
N LEU A 206 12.56 -19.17 -9.91
CA LEU A 206 12.04 -20.53 -9.75
C LEU A 206 13.04 -21.35 -8.93
N TYR A 207 12.55 -22.26 -8.09
CA TYR A 207 13.36 -23.09 -7.19
C TYR A 207 14.52 -23.79 -7.91
N ASN A 208 14.25 -24.38 -9.07
CA ASN A 208 15.25 -25.10 -9.89
C ASN A 208 16.05 -24.20 -10.85
N ALA A 209 15.79 -22.90 -10.90
CA ALA A 209 16.60 -21.97 -11.69
C ALA A 209 17.91 -21.64 -10.96
N PRO A 210 18.96 -21.20 -11.68
CA PRO A 210 20.16 -20.64 -11.06
C PRO A 210 19.83 -19.51 -10.08
N ASP A 211 20.62 -19.40 -9.02
CA ASP A 211 20.54 -18.25 -8.13
C ASP A 211 20.88 -16.95 -8.88
N PRO A 212 20.28 -15.80 -8.50
CA PRO A 212 20.68 -14.51 -9.04
C PRO A 212 22.14 -14.19 -8.68
N MET A 213 22.88 -13.56 -9.59
CA MET A 213 24.23 -13.10 -9.35
C MET A 213 24.22 -11.72 -8.70
N ASP A 214 25.18 -11.44 -7.81
CA ASP A 214 25.29 -10.11 -7.21
C ASP A 214 25.32 -9.00 -8.28
N GLY A 215 24.50 -7.97 -8.11
CA GLY A 215 24.32 -6.87 -9.07
C GLY A 215 23.14 -7.07 -10.04
N ASP A 216 22.62 -8.30 -10.19
CA ASP A 216 21.45 -8.58 -11.03
C ASP A 216 20.25 -7.73 -10.59
N ALA A 217 19.57 -7.13 -11.57
CA ALA A 217 18.37 -6.35 -11.30
C ALA A 217 17.24 -7.26 -10.79
N PRO A 218 16.40 -6.77 -9.85
CA PRO A 218 15.24 -7.51 -9.41
C PRO A 218 14.28 -7.92 -10.53
N LEU A 219 13.73 -9.13 -10.42
CA LEU A 219 12.67 -9.59 -11.31
C LEU A 219 11.27 -9.12 -10.88
N LEU A 220 11.13 -8.53 -9.70
CA LEU A 220 9.88 -7.96 -9.19
C LEU A 220 9.61 -6.58 -9.83
N THR A 221 9.25 -6.57 -11.11
CA THR A 221 8.95 -5.37 -11.89
C THR A 221 7.87 -5.65 -12.95
N GLY A 222 7.17 -4.61 -13.41
CA GLY A 222 6.16 -4.75 -14.46
C GLY A 222 5.03 -5.70 -14.08
N ALA A 223 4.62 -6.60 -14.99
CA ALA A 223 3.39 -7.38 -14.85
C ALA A 223 3.33 -8.33 -13.65
N VAL A 224 4.46 -8.63 -12.99
CA VAL A 224 4.51 -9.55 -11.84
C VAL A 224 4.29 -8.85 -10.49
N ILE A 225 4.09 -7.52 -10.49
CA ILE A 225 3.77 -6.76 -9.28
C ILE A 225 2.52 -5.89 -9.46
N GLY A 226 1.90 -5.53 -8.36
CA GLY A 226 0.81 -4.55 -8.32
C GLY A 226 0.42 -4.23 -6.87
N TYR A 227 -0.47 -3.26 -6.66
CA TYR A 227 -1.03 -2.98 -5.33
C TYR A 227 -2.47 -2.48 -5.43
N MET A 228 -3.22 -2.52 -4.32
CA MET A 228 -4.53 -1.86 -4.25
C MET A 228 -4.35 -0.40 -3.83
N ALA A 229 -4.78 0.52 -4.69
CA ALA A 229 -4.85 1.94 -4.37
C ALA A 229 -6.26 2.30 -3.89
N ALA A 230 -6.36 3.32 -3.04
CA ALA A 230 -7.61 4.03 -2.88
C ALA A 230 -8.07 4.54 -4.27
N PRO A 231 -9.38 4.56 -4.54
CA PRO A 231 -9.86 5.18 -5.77
C PRO A 231 -9.35 6.61 -5.82
N ALA A 232 -8.99 7.07 -7.02
CA ALA A 232 -8.68 8.47 -7.22
C ALA A 232 -9.85 9.29 -6.67
N PRO A 233 -9.61 10.31 -5.82
CA PRO A 233 -10.66 11.21 -5.41
C PRO A 233 -11.36 11.71 -6.67
N VAL A 234 -12.70 11.62 -6.72
CA VAL A 234 -13.44 12.27 -7.80
C VAL A 234 -13.15 13.75 -7.65
N GLU A 235 -12.28 14.30 -8.52
CA GLU A 235 -11.98 15.71 -8.48
C GLU A 235 -13.30 16.47 -8.61
N PRO A 236 -13.67 17.28 -7.59
CA PRO A 236 -14.92 18.00 -7.64
C PRO A 236 -14.89 18.89 -8.88
N PRO A 237 -15.98 18.97 -9.64
CA PRO A 237 -16.03 19.81 -10.83
C PRO A 237 -15.72 21.25 -10.46
N VAL A 238 -14.70 21.83 -11.08
CA VAL A 238 -14.39 23.26 -10.96
C VAL A 238 -15.21 24.00 -12.00
N LEU A 239 -16.18 24.79 -11.55
CA LEU A 239 -17.00 25.61 -12.44
C LEU A 239 -16.25 26.90 -12.78
N THR A 240 -16.23 27.23 -14.07
CA THR A 240 -15.88 28.57 -14.56
C THR A 240 -17.17 29.23 -15.03
N VAL A 241 -17.48 30.40 -14.46
CA VAL A 241 -18.70 31.13 -14.77
C VAL A 241 -18.33 32.48 -15.37
N GLY A 242 -18.85 32.75 -16.58
CA GLY A 242 -18.70 34.02 -17.27
C GLY A 242 -20.03 34.54 -17.77
N ARG A 243 -20.10 35.85 -18.06
CA ARG A 243 -21.25 36.45 -18.74
C ARG A 243 -20.89 36.68 -20.21
N GLN A 244 -21.78 36.30 -21.12
CA GLN A 244 -21.68 36.59 -22.54
C GLN A 244 -23.01 37.18 -23.04
N GLY A 245 -23.05 38.49 -23.25
CA GLY A 245 -24.29 39.20 -23.61
C GLY A 245 -25.37 39.04 -22.54
N ASN A 246 -26.52 38.49 -22.93
CA ASN A 246 -27.65 38.18 -22.03
C ASN A 246 -27.63 36.74 -21.49
N ASN A 247 -26.49 36.04 -21.60
CA ASN A 247 -26.33 34.68 -21.12
C ASN A 247 -25.26 34.59 -20.02
N VAL A 248 -25.44 33.64 -19.12
CA VAL A 248 -24.39 33.08 -18.26
C VAL A 248 -23.82 31.86 -18.97
N VAL A 249 -22.51 31.83 -19.17
CA VAL A 249 -21.78 30.70 -19.72
C VAL A 249 -21.07 29.98 -18.57
N ILE A 250 -21.41 28.72 -18.37
CA ILE A 250 -20.88 27.89 -17.29
C ILE A 250 -20.16 26.70 -17.93
N SER A 251 -18.85 26.62 -17.73
CA SER A 251 -18.06 25.44 -18.09
C SER A 251 -17.55 24.75 -16.84
N TRP A 252 -17.19 23.47 -16.94
CA TRP A 252 -16.58 22.75 -15.83
C TRP A 252 -15.49 21.77 -16.26
N SER A 253 -14.56 21.50 -15.35
CA SER A 253 -13.50 20.50 -15.51
C SER A 253 -13.41 19.63 -14.25
N PRO A 254 -13.07 18.34 -14.33
CA PRO A 254 -13.05 17.48 -15.54
C PRO A 254 -14.34 17.47 -16.37
N ALA A 255 -14.32 16.96 -17.60
CA ALA A 255 -15.53 16.86 -18.43
C ALA A 255 -16.52 15.78 -17.90
N GLY A 256 -17.76 15.78 -18.41
CA GLY A 256 -18.81 14.83 -18.03
C GLY A 256 -19.71 15.31 -16.88
N GLY A 257 -20.79 14.58 -16.63
CA GLY A 257 -21.85 14.95 -15.68
C GLY A 257 -22.92 15.84 -16.30
N ARG A 258 -23.70 16.51 -15.45
CA ARG A 258 -24.75 17.46 -15.85
C ARG A 258 -24.75 18.71 -14.98
N LEU A 259 -25.14 19.83 -15.57
CA LEU A 259 -25.41 21.06 -14.84
C LEU A 259 -26.84 20.98 -14.28
N GLU A 260 -26.97 21.18 -12.97
CA GLU A 260 -28.25 21.33 -12.30
C GLU A 260 -28.40 22.75 -11.75
N SER A 261 -29.64 23.23 -11.64
CA SER A 261 -29.95 24.47 -10.95
C SER A 261 -31.02 24.32 -9.89
N SER A 262 -31.05 25.28 -8.97
CA SER A 262 -32.10 25.44 -7.96
C SER A 262 -32.38 26.94 -7.76
N PRO A 263 -33.63 27.36 -7.48
CA PRO A 263 -33.93 28.74 -7.10
C PRO A 263 -33.49 29.08 -5.66
N VAL A 264 -33.14 28.09 -4.84
CA VAL A 264 -32.75 28.26 -3.42
C VAL A 264 -31.53 27.41 -3.06
N LEU A 265 -30.79 27.81 -2.02
CA LEU A 265 -29.74 27.01 -1.39
C LEU A 265 -30.20 26.41 -0.06
N GLY A 266 -29.57 25.32 0.35
CA GLY A 266 -29.70 24.74 1.69
C GLY A 266 -30.57 23.46 1.77
N PRO A 267 -30.83 22.97 2.99
CA PRO A 267 -31.64 21.78 3.22
C PRO A 267 -33.05 21.97 2.66
N GLY A 268 -33.45 21.11 1.70
CA GLY A 268 -34.74 21.21 1.00
C GLY A 268 -34.68 21.81 -0.41
N ALA A 269 -33.51 22.23 -0.89
CA ALA A 269 -33.33 22.64 -2.28
C ALA A 269 -33.61 21.47 -3.23
N THR A 270 -34.55 21.67 -4.16
CA THR A 270 -34.79 20.74 -5.26
C THR A 270 -33.96 21.18 -6.45
N TRP A 271 -33.08 20.29 -6.91
CA TRP A 271 -32.19 20.54 -8.03
C TRP A 271 -32.74 19.90 -9.29
N THR A 272 -32.77 20.66 -10.38
CA THR A 272 -33.25 20.21 -11.69
C THR A 272 -32.15 20.31 -12.72
N THR A 273 -32.05 19.32 -13.60
CA THR A 273 -31.11 19.33 -14.73
C THR A 273 -31.41 20.48 -15.68
N GLU A 274 -30.41 21.29 -15.98
CA GLU A 274 -30.44 22.33 -17.01
C GLU A 274 -29.92 21.78 -18.34
N THR A 275 -28.73 21.15 -18.33
CA THR A 275 -28.12 20.58 -19.55
C THR A 275 -26.98 19.60 -19.21
N THR A 276 -26.59 18.79 -20.20
CA THR A 276 -25.34 18.02 -20.20
C THR A 276 -24.22 18.69 -21.01
N ASP A 277 -24.52 19.80 -21.69
CA ASP A 277 -23.57 20.53 -22.53
C ASP A 277 -22.56 21.30 -21.70
N ASN A 278 -21.28 21.24 -22.09
CA ASN A 278 -20.17 21.92 -21.44
C ASN A 278 -19.32 22.61 -22.51
N PRO A 279 -19.38 23.95 -22.68
CA PRO A 279 -20.04 24.92 -21.80
C PRO A 279 -21.57 24.96 -21.94
N ALA A 280 -22.25 25.13 -20.80
CA ALA A 280 -23.67 25.44 -20.74
C ALA A 280 -23.92 26.93 -20.96
N VAL A 281 -24.92 27.27 -21.75
CA VAL A 281 -25.32 28.66 -22.03
C VAL A 281 -26.72 28.90 -21.49
N ILE A 282 -26.84 29.67 -20.41
CA ILE A 282 -28.08 29.89 -19.67
C ILE A 282 -28.55 31.34 -19.81
N PRO A 283 -29.77 31.62 -20.31
CA PRO A 283 -30.29 32.98 -20.39
C PRO A 283 -30.44 33.66 -19.03
N ILE A 284 -30.08 34.94 -18.94
CA ILE A 284 -30.30 35.77 -17.75
C ILE A 284 -31.77 36.21 -17.73
N THR A 285 -32.53 35.69 -16.77
CA THR A 285 -33.97 35.97 -16.63
C THR A 285 -34.32 36.95 -15.51
N GLY A 286 -33.33 37.43 -14.75
CA GLY A 286 -33.52 38.33 -13.61
C GLY A 286 -33.94 37.64 -12.30
N THR A 287 -34.15 36.32 -12.30
CA THR A 287 -34.38 35.52 -11.09
C THR A 287 -33.08 34.88 -10.63
N ALA A 288 -32.85 34.83 -9.31
CA ALA A 288 -31.72 34.12 -8.74
C ALA A 288 -31.79 32.61 -9.08
N LYS A 289 -30.70 32.06 -9.60
CA LYS A 289 -30.48 30.63 -9.78
C LYS A 289 -29.11 30.27 -9.21
N TYR A 290 -29.05 29.13 -8.54
CA TYR A 290 -27.83 28.52 -8.06
C TYR A 290 -27.51 27.32 -8.92
N PHE A 291 -26.23 27.06 -9.18
CA PHE A 291 -25.80 26.00 -10.07
C PHE A 291 -24.88 25.02 -9.35
N ARG A 292 -24.96 23.74 -9.72
CA ARG A 292 -24.00 22.70 -9.34
C ARG A 292 -23.78 21.76 -10.51
N VAL A 293 -22.64 21.07 -10.50
CA VAL A 293 -22.39 19.96 -11.42
C VAL A 293 -22.45 18.66 -10.63
N VAL A 294 -23.17 17.68 -11.17
CA VAL A 294 -23.25 16.33 -10.61
C VAL A 294 -22.65 15.37 -11.64
N ARG A 295 -21.70 14.53 -11.20
CA ARG A 295 -21.16 13.41 -11.99
C ARG A 295 -21.72 12.10 -11.49
#